data_AF-A0A522ANS3-F1
#
_entry.id   AF-A0A522ANS3-F1
#
_cell.length_a   1.000
_cell.length_b   1.000
_cell.length_c   1.000
_cell.angle_alpha   90.00
_cell.angle_beta   90.00
_cell.angle_gamma   90.00
#
_symmetry.space_group_name_H-M   'P 1'
#
loop_
_entity.id
_entity.type
_entity.pdbx_description
1 polymer ?
#
loop_
_entity_poly.entity_id
_entity_poly.type
_entity_poly.pdbx_seq_one_letter_code
_entity_poly.pdbx_strand_id
1 'polypeptide(L)'
;MNEAILKERTKRLLEVNETIKKLDPTIRPAAFALLQDYVLADAAATKESKTPVTSDNGGDDDREGFFSKFTHDKPADNALLIGAYHYSQFGSSPFTTTEIESLATEVGVTIPERTDMTFAAAQREGKNLFLRAGRGAFRPTVHGEAFFKKTYQVSKGKNQKSQNSE
;
A
#
# COMPACT_ATOMS: atom_id res chain seq x y z
N MET A 1 2.73 -6.16 -37.28
CA MET A 1 3.68 -5.78 -36.20
C MET A 1 4.41 -4.54 -36.66
N ASN A 2 4.37 -3.45 -35.88
CA ASN A 2 4.97 -2.18 -36.28
C ASN A 2 6.49 -2.22 -36.09
N GLU A 3 7.26 -1.99 -37.14
CA GLU A 3 8.73 -2.00 -37.12
C GLU A 3 9.31 -1.01 -36.09
N ALA A 4 8.60 0.11 -35.86
CA ALA A 4 8.97 1.09 -34.84
C ALA A 4 8.97 0.51 -33.41
N ILE A 5 7.98 -0.32 -33.08
CA ILE A 5 7.86 -0.97 -31.76
C ILE A 5 8.98 -1.99 -31.57
N LEU A 6 9.31 -2.76 -32.63
CA LEU A 6 10.40 -3.72 -32.59
C LEU A 6 11.75 -3.04 -32.36
N LYS A 7 12.02 -1.94 -33.06
CA LYS A 7 13.27 -1.17 -32.92
C LYS A 7 13.45 -0.62 -31.50
N GLU A 8 12.37 -0.14 -30.90
CA GLU A 8 12.40 0.37 -29.53
C GLU A 8 12.61 -0.74 -28.49
N ARG A 9 11.95 -1.89 -28.64
CA ARG A 9 12.17 -3.06 -27.78
C ARG A 9 13.60 -3.57 -27.86
N THR A 10 14.19 -3.63 -29.06
CA THR A 10 15.61 -3.99 -29.22
C THR A 10 16.55 -3.00 -28.55
N LYS A 11 16.24 -1.70 -28.59
CA LYS A 11 17.04 -0.68 -27.91
C LYS A 11 17.02 -0.88 -26.38
N ARG A 12 15.83 -1.06 -25.80
CA ARG A 12 15.67 -1.30 -24.35
C ARG A 12 16.32 -2.61 -23.91
N LEU A 13 16.23 -3.67 -24.73
CA LEU A 13 16.93 -4.93 -24.48
C LEU A 13 18.44 -4.76 -24.41
N LEU A 14 19.02 -3.95 -25.29
CA LEU A 14 20.46 -3.68 -25.28
C LEU A 14 20.88 -2.90 -24.02
N GLU A 15 20.10 -1.89 -23.61
CA GLU A 15 20.34 -1.13 -22.38
C GLU A 15 20.25 -2.00 -21.12
N VAL A 16 19.27 -2.91 -21.07
CA VAL A 16 19.13 -3.89 -19.99
C VAL A 16 20.29 -4.88 -19.98
N ASN A 17 20.74 -5.35 -21.15
CA ASN A 17 21.88 -6.26 -21.22
C ASN A 17 23.18 -5.59 -20.73
N GLU A 18 23.42 -4.33 -21.08
CA GLU A 18 24.58 -3.58 -20.61
C GLU A 18 24.57 -3.33 -19.09
N THR A 19 23.40 -3.10 -18.50
CA THR A 19 23.27 -2.98 -17.04
C THR A 19 23.45 -4.33 -16.34
N ILE A 20 22.92 -5.41 -16.89
CA ILE A 20 23.07 -6.78 -16.34
C ILE A 20 24.51 -7.27 -16.39
N LYS A 21 25.29 -6.92 -17.42
CA LYS A 21 26.72 -7.28 -17.49
C LYS A 21 27.54 -6.68 -16.35
N LYS A 22 27.15 -5.50 -15.86
CA LYS A 22 27.81 -4.83 -14.72
C LYS A 22 27.40 -5.41 -13.37
N LEU A 23 26.35 -6.22 -13.32
CA LEU A 23 25.87 -6.89 -12.12
C LEU A 23 26.57 -8.23 -11.92
N ASP A 24 26.69 -8.62 -10.65
CA ASP A 24 27.24 -9.91 -10.22
C ASP A 24 26.50 -11.07 -10.93
N PRO A 25 27.22 -12.06 -11.50
CA PRO A 25 26.60 -13.19 -12.20
C PRO A 25 25.48 -13.88 -11.43
N THR A 26 25.57 -13.91 -10.10
CA THR A 26 24.65 -14.59 -9.19
C THR A 26 23.28 -13.89 -9.10
N ILE A 27 23.24 -12.56 -9.32
CA ILE A 27 22.01 -11.77 -9.21
C ILE A 27 21.37 -11.44 -10.57
N ARG A 28 22.05 -11.76 -11.68
CA ARG A 28 21.55 -11.50 -13.04
C ARG A 28 20.16 -12.10 -13.32
N PRO A 29 19.85 -13.34 -12.90
CA PRO A 29 18.52 -13.91 -13.16
C PRO A 29 17.41 -13.12 -12.44
N ALA A 30 17.65 -12.72 -11.19
CA ALA A 30 16.71 -11.93 -10.40
C ALA A 30 16.56 -10.50 -10.95
N ALA A 31 17.67 -9.87 -11.36
CA ALA A 31 17.64 -8.54 -11.97
C ALA A 31 16.92 -8.54 -13.34
N PHE A 32 17.09 -9.59 -14.14
CA PHE A 32 16.38 -9.72 -15.41
C PHE A 32 14.87 -9.87 -15.21
N ALA A 33 14.44 -10.65 -14.20
CA ALA A 33 13.03 -10.80 -13.86
C ALA A 33 12.37 -9.45 -13.50
N LEU A 34 13.08 -8.58 -12.78
CA LEU A 34 12.58 -7.25 -12.42
C LEU A 34 12.53 -6.27 -13.60
N LEU A 35 13.40 -6.44 -14.61
CA LEU A 35 13.50 -5.56 -15.78
C LEU A 35 12.66 -6.04 -16.98
N GLN A 36 12.05 -7.23 -16.88
CA GLN A 36 11.23 -7.82 -17.94
C GLN A 36 10.04 -6.90 -18.31
N ASP A 37 9.40 -6.30 -17.32
CA ASP A 37 8.25 -5.40 -17.52
C ASP A 37 8.64 -4.11 -18.26
N TYR A 38 9.85 -3.60 -18.02
CA TYR A 38 10.37 -2.41 -18.68
C TYR A 38 10.61 -2.63 -20.18
N VAL A 39 11.06 -3.83 -20.55
CA VAL A 39 11.29 -4.23 -21.94
C VAL A 39 9.99 -4.49 -22.68
N LEU A 40 8.99 -5.06 -21.99
CA LEU A 40 7.71 -5.43 -22.59
C LEU A 40 6.70 -4.28 -22.64
N ALA A 41 6.92 -3.19 -21.90
CA ALA A 41 6.03 -2.03 -21.91
C ALA A 41 5.97 -1.34 -23.30
N ASP A 42 4.78 -1.34 -23.91
CA ASP A 42 4.55 -0.67 -25.20
C ASP A 42 4.73 0.85 -25.11
N ALA A 43 5.37 1.43 -26.12
CA ALA A 43 5.71 2.85 -26.23
C ALA A 43 4.51 3.81 -26.26
N ALA A 44 3.28 3.31 -26.29
CA ALA A 44 2.07 4.11 -26.18
C ALA A 44 1.71 4.50 -24.73
N ALA A 45 2.44 4.00 -23.73
CA ALA A 45 2.21 4.29 -22.31
C ALA A 45 3.20 5.32 -21.74
N THR A 46 3.42 6.45 -22.43
CA THR A 46 3.94 7.67 -21.76
C THR A 46 2.75 8.55 -21.34
N LYS A 47 1.91 8.01 -20.48
CA LYS A 47 1.14 8.76 -19.50
C LYS A 47 1.48 8.07 -18.18
N GLU A 48 2.04 8.86 -17.26
CA GLU A 48 2.23 8.56 -15.84
C GLU A 48 1.66 7.20 -15.43
N SER A 49 2.53 6.22 -15.24
CA SER A 49 2.16 4.87 -14.84
C SER A 49 1.57 4.89 -13.43
N LYS A 50 0.30 5.28 -13.34
CA LYS A 50 -0.69 4.61 -12.51
C LYS A 50 -0.68 3.15 -12.94
N THR A 51 -0.01 2.30 -12.18
CA THR A 51 -0.31 0.88 -12.22
C THR A 51 -1.80 0.73 -11.89
N PRO A 52 -2.60 0.07 -12.73
CA PRO A 52 -3.91 -0.41 -12.32
C PRO A 52 -3.62 -1.59 -11.41
N VAL A 53 -3.63 -1.39 -10.10
CA VAL A 53 -3.64 -2.53 -9.20
C VAL A 53 -5.03 -3.13 -9.34
N THR A 54 -5.04 -4.25 -10.06
CA THR A 54 -6.11 -5.23 -10.16
C THR A 54 -6.84 -5.30 -8.83
N SER A 55 -8.14 -5.02 -8.86
CA SER A 55 -9.03 -5.52 -7.82
C SER A 55 -9.05 -7.03 -8.00
N ASP A 56 -8.31 -7.76 -7.17
CA ASP A 56 -8.52 -9.19 -6.98
C ASP A 56 -8.52 -9.52 -5.50
N ASN A 57 -9.15 -10.64 -5.21
CA ASN A 57 -9.78 -11.02 -3.96
C ASN A 57 -8.87 -11.11 -2.74
N GLY A 58 -9.48 -10.81 -1.58
CA GLY A 58 -8.89 -11.06 -0.28
C GLY A 58 -8.60 -12.55 -0.04
N GLY A 59 -7.35 -12.81 0.30
CA GLY A 59 -6.87 -13.98 1.03
C GLY A 59 -5.74 -13.52 1.94
N ASP A 60 -5.48 -14.25 3.03
CA ASP A 60 -4.47 -13.94 4.05
C ASP A 60 -3.08 -13.57 3.49
N ASP A 61 -2.74 -14.05 2.29
CA ASP A 61 -1.48 -13.75 1.59
C ASP A 61 -1.28 -12.24 1.29
N ASP A 62 -2.35 -11.49 1.04
CA ASP A 62 -2.25 -10.04 0.77
C ASP A 62 -1.95 -9.24 2.03
N ARG A 63 -2.26 -9.78 3.21
CA ARG A 63 -2.09 -9.07 4.49
C ARG A 63 -0.63 -9.06 4.91
N GLU A 64 0.02 -10.21 5.01
CA GLU A 64 1.45 -10.28 5.34
C GLU A 64 2.28 -9.55 4.28
N GLY A 65 1.90 -9.69 3.01
CA GLY A 65 2.49 -8.94 1.89
C GLY A 65 2.29 -7.43 1.99
N PHE A 66 1.23 -6.94 2.65
CA PHE A 66 1.03 -5.51 2.88
C PHE A 66 1.93 -4.99 4.00
N PHE A 67 1.91 -5.62 5.18
CA PHE A 67 2.65 -5.15 6.35
C PHE A 67 4.17 -5.30 6.19
N SER A 68 4.65 -6.32 5.47
CA SER A 68 6.07 -6.50 5.17
C SER A 68 6.69 -5.37 4.32
N LYS A 69 5.87 -4.63 3.56
CA LYS A 69 6.34 -3.48 2.76
C LYS A 69 6.68 -2.25 3.61
N PHE A 70 6.19 -2.19 4.85
CA PHE A 70 6.28 -1.02 5.71
C PHE A 70 6.84 -1.41 7.07
N THR A 71 8.13 -1.16 7.26
CA THR A 71 8.78 -1.24 8.58
C THR A 71 8.81 0.14 9.21
N HIS A 72 8.09 0.33 10.33
CA HIS A 72 8.19 1.55 11.12
C HIS A 72 8.73 1.26 12.51
N ASP A 73 9.77 2.02 12.90
CA ASP A 73 10.36 1.96 14.23
C ASP A 73 9.46 2.59 15.30
N LYS A 74 8.54 3.48 14.88
CA LYS A 74 7.66 4.22 15.78
C LYS A 74 6.33 3.51 15.92
N PRO A 75 5.91 3.15 17.14
CA PRO A 75 4.61 2.49 17.36
C PRO A 75 3.42 3.31 16.82
N ALA A 76 3.49 4.65 16.91
CA ALA A 76 2.44 5.52 16.39
C ALA A 76 2.25 5.38 14.86
N ASP A 77 3.34 5.19 14.10
CA ASP A 77 3.28 5.00 12.66
C ASP A 77 2.74 3.60 12.30
N ASN A 78 2.99 2.59 13.15
CA ASN A 78 2.37 1.27 13.03
C ASN A 78 0.84 1.34 13.21
N ALA A 79 0.35 2.15 14.16
CA ALA A 79 -1.10 2.35 14.31
C ALA A 79 -1.72 3.01 13.05
N LEU A 80 -1.00 3.95 12.42
CA LEU A 80 -1.44 4.55 11.15
C LEU A 80 -1.42 3.55 9.99
N LEU A 81 -0.41 2.67 9.94
CA LEU A 81 -0.30 1.61 8.95
C LEU A 81 -1.49 0.64 9.04
N ILE A 82 -1.85 0.19 10.25
CA ILE A 82 -3.04 -0.66 10.44
C ILE A 82 -4.31 0.09 10.05
N GLY A 83 -4.42 1.39 10.38
CA GLY A 83 -5.54 2.23 9.93
C GLY A 83 -5.63 2.34 8.40
N ALA A 84 -4.49 2.40 7.71
CA ALA A 84 -4.42 2.40 6.25
C ALA A 84 -4.82 1.03 5.67
N TYR A 85 -4.39 -0.07 6.29
CA TYR A 85 -4.84 -1.40 5.94
C TYR A 85 -6.36 -1.54 6.10
N HIS A 86 -6.92 -1.11 7.24
CA HIS A 86 -8.38 -1.11 7.45
C HIS A 86 -9.09 -0.28 6.38
N TYR A 87 -8.56 0.88 6.00
CA TYR A 87 -9.09 1.67 4.89
C TYR A 87 -9.05 0.94 3.54
N SER A 88 -7.99 0.17 3.29
CA SER A 88 -7.85 -0.64 2.08
C SER A 88 -8.93 -1.72 1.94
N GLN A 89 -9.41 -2.23 3.08
CA GLN A 89 -10.42 -3.28 3.13
C GLN A 89 -11.84 -2.70 3.17
N PHE A 90 -12.10 -1.79 4.10
CA PHE A 90 -13.46 -1.32 4.45
C PHE A 90 -13.73 0.14 4.08
N GLY A 91 -12.78 0.82 3.43
CA GLY A 91 -12.90 2.21 3.04
C GLY A 91 -13.04 3.15 4.24
N SER A 92 -13.98 4.10 4.15
CA SER A 92 -14.19 5.13 5.19
C SER A 92 -15.02 4.65 6.37
N SER A 93 -15.21 3.34 6.50
CA SER A 93 -15.98 2.73 7.59
C SER A 93 -15.30 2.95 8.94
N PRO A 94 -16.06 3.21 10.01
CA PRO A 94 -15.50 3.34 11.35
C PRO A 94 -14.83 2.03 11.83
N PHE A 95 -13.79 2.19 12.63
CA PHE A 95 -13.13 1.13 13.37
C PHE A 95 -12.95 1.51 14.84
N THR A 96 -12.88 0.51 15.71
CA THR A 96 -12.60 0.72 17.14
C THR A 96 -11.12 0.55 17.44
N THR A 97 -10.65 1.07 18.57
CA THR A 97 -9.26 0.83 19.01
C THR A 97 -8.99 -0.65 19.27
N THR A 98 -9.99 -1.39 19.78
CA THR A 98 -9.90 -2.83 20.02
C THR A 98 -9.68 -3.64 18.74
N GLU A 99 -10.31 -3.25 17.63
CA GLU A 99 -10.08 -3.88 16.32
C GLU A 99 -8.65 -3.65 15.83
N ILE A 100 -8.12 -2.44 16.02
CA ILE A 100 -6.74 -2.10 15.64
C ILE A 100 -5.73 -2.88 16.51
N GLU A 101 -5.98 -3.00 17.81
CA GLU A 101 -5.16 -3.78 18.74
C GLU A 101 -5.16 -5.27 18.40
N SER A 102 -6.33 -5.81 18.02
CA SER A 102 -6.45 -7.19 17.57
C SER A 102 -5.66 -7.43 16.29
N LEU A 103 -5.82 -6.55 15.29
CA LEU A 103 -5.05 -6.61 14.04
C LEU A 103 -3.55 -6.47 14.29
N ALA A 104 -3.13 -5.58 15.20
CA ALA A 104 -1.72 -5.38 15.55
C ALA A 104 -1.09 -6.65 16.11
N THR A 105 -1.82 -7.32 17.01
CA THR A 105 -1.38 -8.58 17.63
C THR A 105 -1.28 -9.69 16.59
N GLU A 106 -2.24 -9.76 15.68
CA GLU A 106 -2.30 -10.78 14.64
C GLU A 106 -1.17 -10.65 13.62
N VAL A 107 -0.81 -9.42 13.23
CA VAL A 107 0.28 -9.16 12.29
C VAL A 107 1.64 -8.97 12.98
N GLY A 108 1.69 -9.06 14.32
CA GLY A 108 2.92 -9.00 15.10
C GLY A 108 3.59 -7.62 15.16
N VAL A 109 2.84 -6.52 15.01
CA VAL A 109 3.39 -5.16 15.06
C VAL A 109 3.12 -4.49 16.40
N THR A 110 4.11 -3.75 16.91
CA THR A 110 3.95 -2.99 18.15
C THR A 110 3.25 -1.66 17.89
N ILE A 111 2.16 -1.42 18.60
CA ILE A 111 1.40 -0.16 18.61
C ILE A 111 1.46 0.51 19.99
N PRO A 112 1.13 1.81 20.11
CA PRO A 112 1.11 2.51 21.39
C PRO A 112 -0.02 1.98 22.28
N GLU A 113 0.18 1.99 23.60
CA GLU A 113 -0.86 1.62 24.58
C GLU A 113 -2.11 2.52 24.47
N ARG A 114 -1.90 3.79 24.11
CA ARG A 114 -2.96 4.77 23.86
C ARG A 114 -3.20 5.02 22.38
N THR A 115 -3.71 3.99 21.71
CA THR A 115 -4.08 4.05 20.28
C THR A 115 -5.16 5.11 20.03
N ASP A 116 -6.07 5.30 21.00
CA ASP A 116 -7.11 6.35 20.99
C ASP A 116 -6.53 7.77 20.82
N MET A 117 -5.48 8.08 21.58
CA MET A 117 -4.79 9.38 21.53
C MET A 117 -3.96 9.50 20.26
N THR A 118 -3.37 8.41 19.81
CA THR A 118 -2.59 8.38 18.57
C THR A 118 -3.47 8.78 17.39
N PHE A 119 -4.67 8.20 17.25
CA PHE A 119 -5.60 8.59 16.19
C PHE A 119 -6.22 9.98 16.38
N ALA A 120 -6.48 10.38 17.63
CA ALA A 120 -6.99 11.72 17.92
C ALA A 120 -5.97 12.83 17.61
N ALA A 121 -4.68 12.59 17.84
CA ALA A 121 -3.60 13.52 17.59
C ALA A 121 -3.01 13.43 16.16
N ALA A 122 -3.40 12.42 15.39
CA ALA A 122 -2.87 12.19 14.05
C ALA A 122 -3.29 13.33 13.09
N GLN A 123 -2.32 14.16 12.74
CA GLN A 123 -2.48 15.30 11.83
C GLN A 123 -1.38 15.34 10.77
N ARG A 124 -1.73 15.83 9.58
CA ARG A 124 -0.76 16.20 8.53
C ARG A 124 -1.12 17.58 8.01
N GLU A 125 -0.13 18.45 7.90
CA GLU A 125 -0.32 19.84 7.45
C GLU A 125 -1.41 20.58 8.26
N GLY A 126 -1.48 20.32 9.57
CA GLY A 126 -2.48 20.89 10.48
C GLY A 126 -3.90 20.32 10.34
N LYS A 127 -4.10 19.28 9.52
CA LYS A 127 -5.41 18.66 9.28
C LYS A 127 -5.49 17.27 9.89
N ASN A 128 -6.59 16.99 10.57
CA ASN A 128 -6.85 15.70 11.20
C ASN A 128 -6.97 14.58 10.15
N LEU A 129 -6.27 13.48 10.39
CA LEU A 129 -6.38 12.27 9.56
C LEU A 129 -7.62 11.44 9.91
N PHE A 130 -8.08 11.51 11.17
CA PHE A 130 -9.25 10.77 11.64
C PHE A 130 -10.28 11.69 12.31
N LEU A 131 -11.53 11.24 12.29
CA LEU A 131 -12.63 11.81 13.06
C LEU A 131 -13.19 10.75 13.99
N ARG A 132 -13.68 11.18 15.16
CA ARG A 132 -14.46 10.32 16.04
C ARG A 132 -15.80 10.00 15.38
N ALA A 133 -16.17 8.73 15.40
CA ALA A 133 -17.36 8.19 14.75
C ALA A 133 -18.31 7.50 15.74
N GLY A 134 -18.14 7.74 17.04
CA GLY A 134 -18.92 7.12 18.12
C GLY A 134 -18.07 6.89 19.36
N ARG A 135 -18.57 6.05 20.28
CA ARG A 135 -17.86 5.69 21.51
C ARG A 135 -16.63 4.83 21.19
N GLY A 136 -15.45 5.44 21.21
CA GLY A 136 -14.17 4.76 20.96
C GLY A 136 -13.93 4.38 19.49
N ALA A 137 -14.77 4.85 18.57
CA ALA A 137 -14.66 4.58 17.15
C ALA A 137 -14.06 5.76 16.39
N PHE A 138 -13.23 5.46 15.40
CA PHE A 138 -12.58 6.42 14.52
C PHE A 138 -12.86 6.07 13.06
N ARG A 139 -12.95 7.09 12.22
CA ARG A 139 -13.02 6.94 10.77
C ARG A 139 -12.04 7.89 10.09
N PRO A 140 -11.43 7.51 8.96
CA PRO A 140 -10.56 8.41 8.24
C PRO A 140 -11.34 9.60 7.68
N THR A 141 -10.71 10.78 7.69
CA THR A 141 -11.20 11.98 6.99
C THR A 141 -10.80 11.94 5.53
N VAL A 142 -11.35 12.84 4.71
CA VAL A 142 -10.90 13.01 3.32
C VAL A 142 -9.38 13.26 3.24
N HIS A 143 -8.81 13.98 4.22
CA HIS A 143 -7.35 14.18 4.30
C HIS A 143 -6.61 12.92 4.74
N GLY A 144 -7.18 12.14 5.67
CA GLY A 144 -6.71 10.81 6.01
C GLY A 144 -6.66 9.87 4.81
N GLU A 145 -7.73 9.84 4.01
CA GLU A 145 -7.81 9.05 2.79
C GLU A 145 -6.73 9.44 1.77
N ALA A 146 -6.54 10.74 1.56
CA ALA A 146 -5.48 11.25 0.68
C ALA A 146 -4.08 10.87 1.19
N PHE A 147 -3.86 10.98 2.51
CA PHE A 147 -2.63 10.56 3.16
C PHE A 147 -2.38 9.07 2.96
N PHE A 148 -3.37 8.21 3.16
CA PHE A 148 -3.21 6.77 2.98
C PHE A 148 -2.88 6.39 1.55
N LYS A 149 -3.57 6.98 0.58
CA LYS A 149 -3.28 6.79 -0.86
C LYS A 149 -1.85 7.20 -1.22
N LYS A 150 -1.36 8.29 -0.63
CA LYS A 150 -0.02 8.83 -0.93
C LYS A 150 1.11 8.07 -0.23
N THR A 151 0.92 7.79 1.07
CA THR A 151 1.97 7.23 1.94
C THR A 151 2.04 5.71 1.85
N TYR A 152 0.89 5.04 1.86
CA TYR A 152 0.80 3.58 1.90
C TYR A 152 0.33 2.98 0.57
N GLN A 153 0.07 3.82 -0.43
CA GLN A 153 -0.35 3.39 -1.78
C GLN A 153 -1.61 2.51 -1.79
N VAL A 154 -2.47 2.68 -0.77
CA VAL A 154 -3.72 1.91 -0.64
C VAL A 154 -4.88 2.56 -1.38
N SER A 155 -5.74 1.74 -1.96
CA SER A 155 -7.01 2.17 -2.57
C SER A 155 -8.15 2.08 -1.56
N LYS A 156 -9.29 2.74 -1.85
CA LYS A 156 -10.47 2.67 -0.97
C LYS A 156 -11.10 1.28 -1.07
N GLY A 157 -11.21 0.61 0.07
CA GLY A 157 -11.92 -0.66 0.17
C GLY A 157 -13.42 -0.55 -0.10
N LYS A 158 -13.99 -1.65 -0.58
CA LYS A 158 -15.42 -1.77 -0.89
C LYS A 158 -16.14 -2.78 0.00
N ASN A 159 -15.44 -3.44 0.92
CA ASN A 159 -16.04 -4.44 1.78
C ASN A 159 -17.01 -3.75 2.74
N GLN A 160 -18.28 -4.14 2.69
CA GLN A 160 -19.24 -3.72 3.70
C GLN A 160 -18.92 -4.45 4.99
N LYS A 161 -18.65 -3.70 6.05
CA LYS A 161 -18.52 -4.26 7.39
C LYS A 161 -19.91 -4.76 7.79
N SER A 162 -20.10 -6.07 7.89
CA SER A 162 -21.33 -6.67 8.42
C SER A 162 -21.53 -6.07 9.81
N GLN A 163 -22.55 -5.23 9.98
CA GLN A 163 -22.88 -4.68 11.29
C GLN A 163 -23.43 -5.80 12.16
N ASN A 164 -22.56 -6.49 12.90
CA ASN A 164 -23.01 -7.17 14.11
C ASN A 164 -23.14 -6.10 15.19
N SER A 165 -24.35 -5.56 15.26
CA SER A 165 -24.88 -4.85 16.42
C SER A 165 -25.02 -5.86 17.56
N GLU A 166 -24.32 -5.64 18.67
CA GLU A 166 -24.63 -6.23 19.97
C GLU A 166 -25.15 -5.12 20.90
#